data_AF-A0A9X0I736-F1
#
_entry.id   AF-A0A9X0I736-F1
#
_cell.length_a   1.000
_cell.length_b   1.000
_cell.length_c   1.000
_cell.angle_alpha   90.00
_cell.angle_beta   90.00
_cell.angle_gamma   90.00
#
_symmetry.space_group_name_H-M   'P 1'
#
loop_
_entity.id
_entity.type
_entity.pdbx_description
1 polymer ?
#
loop_
_entity_poly.entity_id
_entity_poly.type
_entity_poly.pdbx_seq_one_letter_code
_entity_poly.pdbx_strand_id
1 'polypeptide(L)'
;MLLIGVVGYAVWDRYVREDSGVAACKAMSEGRQPDGSEDAGEDAKLTEAQYREARKVFEDSRHEKIREHGTALMDIVWQVDQMNDDEALGALAFMGPLGTHMTGLQTACADQGVILNLNQD
;
A
#
# COMPACT_ATOMS: atom_id res chain seq x y z
N MET A 1 -3.13 -42.49 -6.13
CA MET A 1 -1.88 -42.07 -5.46
C MET A 1 -1.55 -40.67 -5.95
N LEU A 2 -1.52 -39.70 -5.03
CA LEU A 2 -1.29 -38.27 -5.28
C LEU A 2 0.08 -38.02 -5.94
N LEU A 3 0.07 -37.37 -7.10
CA LEU A 3 1.21 -36.61 -7.64
C LEU A 3 0.94 -35.12 -7.46
N ILE A 4 0.87 -34.65 -6.21
CA ILE A 4 0.77 -33.21 -5.90
C ILE A 4 1.90 -32.87 -4.93
N GLY A 5 3.14 -33.06 -5.37
CA GLY A 5 4.33 -32.84 -4.54
C GLY A 5 5.34 -31.83 -5.09
N VAL A 6 5.24 -31.44 -6.36
CA VAL A 6 6.33 -30.68 -7.03
C VAL A 6 5.86 -29.40 -7.73
N VAL A 7 4.55 -29.20 -7.92
CA VAL A 7 4.02 -27.99 -8.57
C VAL A 7 4.14 -26.75 -7.67
N GLY A 8 4.17 -26.92 -6.35
CA GLY A 8 4.22 -25.80 -5.40
C GLY A 8 5.47 -24.93 -5.50
N TYR A 9 6.65 -25.51 -5.77
CA TYR A 9 7.91 -24.77 -5.75
C TYR A 9 8.20 -24.00 -7.04
N ALA A 10 7.74 -24.48 -8.20
CA ALA A 10 7.95 -23.78 -9.48
C ALA A 10 7.02 -22.56 -9.67
N VAL A 11 5.86 -22.55 -9.02
CA VAL A 11 4.96 -21.38 -8.99
C VAL A 11 5.53 -20.29 -8.08
N TRP A 12 6.20 -20.69 -6.99
CA TRP A 12 6.88 -19.77 -6.06
C TRP A 12 8.03 -18.98 -6.70
N ASP A 13 8.84 -19.59 -7.57
CA ASP A 13 9.93 -18.90 -8.28
C ASP A 13 9.41 -17.84 -9.30
N ARG A 14 8.18 -18.03 -9.82
CA ARG A 14 7.48 -17.03 -10.65
C ARG A 14 6.92 -15.87 -9.82
N TYR A 15 6.64 -16.12 -8.54
CA TYR A 15 6.10 -15.19 -7.55
C TYR A 15 7.19 -14.23 -7.01
N VAL A 16 8.46 -14.65 -6.95
CA VAL A 16 9.60 -13.78 -6.57
C VAL A 16 9.96 -12.73 -7.65
N ARG A 17 9.34 -12.84 -8.83
CA ARG A 17 9.26 -11.77 -9.86
C ARG A 17 8.04 -10.86 -9.69
N GLU A 18 7.28 -10.99 -8.59
CA GLU A 18 6.12 -10.15 -8.32
C GLU A 18 6.54 -8.69 -8.27
N ASP A 19 5.70 -7.90 -8.90
CA ASP A 19 5.77 -6.47 -8.85
C ASP A 19 5.61 -5.99 -7.41
N SER A 20 6.51 -5.13 -6.92
CA SER A 20 6.49 -4.66 -5.52
C SER A 20 5.17 -3.98 -5.15
N GLY A 21 4.55 -3.27 -6.10
CA GLY A 21 3.23 -2.66 -5.92
C GLY A 21 2.10 -3.68 -5.82
N VAL A 22 2.15 -4.78 -6.57
CA VAL A 22 1.17 -5.88 -6.46
C VAL A 22 1.35 -6.65 -5.15
N ALA A 23 2.60 -6.86 -4.72
CA ALA A 23 2.88 -7.44 -3.40
C ALA A 23 2.32 -6.58 -2.27
N ALA A 24 2.43 -5.25 -2.38
CA ALA A 24 1.79 -4.32 -1.43
C ALA A 24 0.27 -4.40 -1.47
N CYS A 25 -0.36 -4.44 -2.66
CA CYS A 25 -1.79 -4.70 -2.79
C CYS A 25 -2.19 -5.97 -2.03
N LYS A 26 -1.41 -7.04 -2.18
CA LYS A 26 -1.71 -8.32 -1.54
C LYS A 26 -1.58 -8.22 -0.01
N ALA A 27 -0.51 -7.61 0.50
CA ALA A 27 -0.34 -7.38 1.93
C ALA A 27 -1.51 -6.59 2.53
N MET A 28 -1.93 -5.51 1.87
CA MET A 28 -3.09 -4.71 2.26
C MET A 28 -4.40 -5.53 2.24
N SER A 29 -4.59 -6.40 1.23
CA SER A 29 -5.79 -7.25 1.15
C SER A 29 -5.88 -8.29 2.28
N GLU A 30 -4.74 -8.76 2.76
CA GLU A 30 -4.66 -9.73 3.85
C GLU A 30 -4.78 -9.07 5.23
N GLY A 31 -5.00 -7.76 5.29
CA GLY A 31 -5.00 -6.99 6.54
C GLY A 31 -3.63 -6.97 7.22
N ARG A 32 -2.56 -7.38 6.51
CA ARG A 32 -1.19 -7.24 7.02
C ARG A 32 -0.79 -5.78 6.82
N GLN A 33 -0.85 -5.03 7.91
CA GLN A 33 -0.04 -3.82 8.01
C GLN A 33 1.42 -4.21 7.78
N PRO A 34 2.20 -3.42 7.02
CA PRO A 34 3.64 -3.60 6.98
C PRO A 34 4.14 -3.60 8.43
N ASP A 35 4.86 -4.65 8.78
CA ASP A 35 5.36 -4.98 10.10
C ASP A 35 6.37 -3.93 10.57
N GLY A 36 5.84 -2.82 11.07
CA GLY A 36 6.60 -1.77 11.75
C GLY A 36 5.94 -1.28 13.03
N SER A 37 4.79 -1.85 13.41
CA SER A 37 4.06 -1.55 14.65
C SER A 37 4.54 -2.43 15.82
N GLU A 38 5.84 -2.41 16.09
CA GLU A 38 6.35 -2.68 17.44
C GLU A 38 6.54 -1.31 18.12
N ASP A 39 5.59 -0.93 18.99
CA ASP A 39 5.72 0.12 20.01
C ASP A 39 6.21 1.52 19.57
N ALA A 40 5.78 2.00 18.40
CA ALA A 40 5.69 3.44 18.19
C ALA A 40 4.28 3.85 18.66
N GLY A 41 4.18 4.53 19.81
CA GLY A 41 2.89 4.94 20.37
C GLY A 41 2.02 5.61 19.30
N GLU A 42 0.68 5.53 19.44
CA GLU A 42 -0.31 6.03 18.46
C GLU A 42 -0.08 7.48 17.98
N ASP A 43 0.79 8.24 18.65
CA ASP A 43 1.18 9.62 18.35
C ASP A 43 2.52 9.77 17.58
N ALA A 44 3.19 8.68 17.24
CA ALA A 44 4.49 8.72 16.57
C ALA A 44 4.32 8.94 15.06
N LYS A 45 4.57 10.18 14.63
CA LYS A 45 4.66 10.55 13.21
C LYS A 45 5.60 9.61 12.46
N LEU A 46 5.26 9.31 11.20
CA LEU A 46 6.17 8.63 10.29
C LEU A 46 7.48 9.42 10.23
N THR A 47 8.60 8.70 10.16
CA THR A 47 9.88 9.30 9.80
C THR A 47 9.99 9.41 8.28
N GLU A 48 10.81 10.35 7.80
CA GLU A 48 11.04 10.51 6.35
C GLU A 48 11.58 9.21 5.72
N ALA A 49 12.40 8.46 6.46
CA ALA A 49 12.93 7.18 6.01
C ALA A 49 11.81 6.14 5.80
N GLN A 50 10.89 6.01 6.76
CA GLN A 50 9.73 5.11 6.65
C GLN A 50 8.80 5.50 5.50
N TYR A 51 8.53 6.80 5.34
CA TYR A 51 7.77 7.30 4.20
C TYR A 51 8.43 6.94 2.87
N ARG A 52 9.75 7.19 2.73
CA ARG A 52 10.48 6.90 1.49
C ARG A 52 10.52 5.41 1.18
N GLU A 53 10.68 4.57 2.19
CA GLU A 53 10.65 3.12 2.03
C GLU A 53 9.27 2.64 1.57
N ALA A 54 8.20 3.06 2.23
CA ALA A 54 6.84 2.71 1.85
C ALA A 54 6.46 3.23 0.45
N ARG A 55 6.85 4.47 0.12
CA ARG A 55 6.65 5.05 -1.22
C ARG A 55 7.39 4.25 -2.30
N LYS A 56 8.62 3.81 -2.01
CA LYS A 56 9.46 3.07 -2.95
C LYS A 56 8.81 1.77 -3.43
N VAL A 57 8.05 1.10 -2.57
CA VAL A 57 7.32 -0.13 -2.91
C VAL A 57 6.37 0.09 -4.08
N PHE A 58 5.64 1.21 -4.10
CA PHE A 58 4.76 1.57 -5.22
C PHE A 58 5.54 2.19 -6.39
N GLU A 59 6.58 2.97 -6.11
CA GLU A 59 7.42 3.60 -7.13
C GLU A 59 8.10 2.57 -8.05
N ASP A 60 8.59 1.48 -7.48
CA ASP A 60 9.28 0.40 -8.20
C ASP A 60 8.29 -0.53 -8.95
N SER A 61 6.98 -0.26 -8.87
CA SER A 61 5.96 -0.99 -9.63
C SER A 61 6.08 -0.75 -11.15
N ARG A 62 5.99 -1.83 -11.90
CA ARG A 62 5.85 -1.90 -13.37
C ARG A 62 4.45 -1.52 -13.83
N HIS A 63 3.45 -1.52 -12.94
CA HIS A 63 2.09 -1.15 -13.27
C HIS A 63 1.89 0.35 -13.03
N GLU A 64 1.73 1.10 -14.11
CA GLU A 64 1.66 2.57 -14.06
C GLU A 64 0.61 3.10 -13.10
N LYS A 65 -0.60 2.52 -13.09
CA LYS A 65 -1.68 2.92 -12.18
C LYS A 65 -1.39 2.61 -10.71
N ILE A 66 -0.73 1.49 -10.43
CA ILE A 66 -0.33 1.13 -9.06
C ILE A 66 0.74 2.10 -8.58
N ARG A 67 1.71 2.42 -9.43
CA ARG A 67 2.71 3.43 -9.15
C ARG A 67 2.08 4.79 -8.88
N GLU A 68 1.27 5.29 -9.81
CA GLU A 68 0.63 6.60 -9.71
C GLU A 68 -0.22 6.73 -8.43
N HIS A 69 -1.18 5.84 -8.25
CA HIS A 69 -2.10 5.94 -7.13
C HIS A 69 -1.45 5.55 -5.80
N GLY A 70 -0.54 4.58 -5.81
CA GLY A 70 0.18 4.14 -4.61
C GLY A 70 1.17 5.18 -4.08
N THR A 71 2.00 5.79 -4.95
CA THR A 71 2.91 6.85 -4.51
C THR A 71 2.15 8.09 -4.06
N ALA A 72 1.09 8.49 -4.78
CA ALA A 72 0.29 9.64 -4.40
C ALA A 72 -0.45 9.43 -3.06
N LEU A 73 -0.92 8.21 -2.80
CA LEU A 73 -1.50 7.86 -1.51
C LEU A 73 -0.49 8.03 -0.38
N MET A 74 0.74 7.50 -0.55
CA MET A 74 1.81 7.66 0.44
C MET A 74 2.21 9.12 0.65
N ASP A 75 2.24 9.91 -0.42
CA ASP A 75 2.54 11.35 -0.35
C ASP A 75 1.48 12.12 0.45
N ILE A 76 0.19 11.77 0.28
CA ILE A 76 -0.91 12.36 1.05
C ILE A 76 -0.84 11.95 2.52
N VAL A 77 -0.64 10.65 2.80
CA VAL A 77 -0.51 10.14 4.18
C VAL A 77 0.64 10.83 4.90
N TRP A 78 1.80 10.95 4.25
CA TRP A 78 2.93 11.70 4.79
C TRP A 78 2.58 13.15 5.10
N GLN A 79 1.96 13.87 4.16
CA GLN A 79 1.60 15.27 4.38
C GLN A 79 0.62 15.46 5.53
N VAL A 80 -0.38 14.58 5.65
CA VAL A 80 -1.36 14.62 6.75
C VAL A 80 -0.70 14.28 8.07
N ASP A 81 0.16 13.25 8.11
CA ASP A 81 0.89 12.84 9.31
C ASP A 81 1.85 13.94 9.82
N GLN A 82 2.43 14.73 8.92
CA GLN A 82 3.32 15.82 9.30
C GLN A 82 2.61 17.08 9.80
N MET A 83 1.30 17.24 9.55
CA MET A 83 0.52 18.38 10.05
C MET A 83 0.46 18.40 11.58
N ASN A 84 0.32 19.58 12.15
CA ASN A 84 0.00 19.73 13.57
C ASN A 84 -1.51 19.79 13.79
N ASP A 85 -1.98 19.57 15.03
CA ASP A 85 -3.41 19.54 15.35
C ASP A 85 -4.16 20.83 14.97
N ASP A 86 -3.48 21.99 15.02
CA ASP A 86 -4.02 23.29 14.60
C ASP A 86 -4.24 23.38 13.07
N GLU A 87 -3.64 22.49 12.30
CA GLU A 87 -3.73 22.38 10.84
C GLU A 87 -4.70 21.27 10.41
N ALA A 88 -5.48 20.68 11.33
CA ALA A 88 -6.46 19.65 11.03
C ALA A 88 -7.50 20.07 9.98
N LEU A 89 -7.83 21.36 9.89
CA LEU A 89 -8.67 21.90 8.81
C LEU A 89 -7.99 21.84 7.43
N GLY A 90 -6.66 21.85 7.39
CA GLY A 90 -5.85 21.63 6.20
C GLY A 90 -5.93 20.19 5.69
N ALA A 91 -6.06 19.20 6.58
CA ALA A 91 -6.23 17.79 6.22
C ALA A 91 -7.53 17.55 5.42
N LEU A 92 -8.58 18.37 5.62
CA LEU A 92 -9.82 18.30 4.83
C LEU A 92 -9.58 18.52 3.32
N ALA A 93 -8.61 19.36 2.96
CA ALA A 93 -8.25 19.59 1.56
C ALA A 93 -7.71 18.33 0.87
N PHE A 94 -7.20 17.38 1.66
CA PHE A 94 -6.65 16.11 1.18
C PHE A 94 -7.67 14.99 1.11
N MET A 95 -8.87 15.13 1.69
CA MET A 95 -9.91 14.08 1.63
C MET A 95 -10.31 13.70 0.20
N GLY A 96 -10.46 14.69 -0.68
CA GLY A 96 -10.80 14.48 -2.10
C GLY A 96 -9.70 13.71 -2.85
N PRO A 97 -8.45 14.21 -2.84
CA PRO A 97 -7.30 13.49 -3.41
C PRO A 97 -7.10 12.10 -2.78
N LEU A 98 -7.23 11.97 -1.45
CA LEU A 98 -7.10 10.71 -0.73
C LEU A 98 -8.10 9.68 -1.26
N GLY A 99 -9.38 10.02 -1.33
CA GLY A 99 -10.41 9.13 -1.86
C GLY A 99 -10.18 8.76 -3.33
N THR A 100 -9.71 9.70 -4.13
CA THR A 100 -9.39 9.47 -5.56
C THR A 100 -8.27 8.46 -5.73
N HIS A 101 -7.14 8.65 -5.03
CA HIS A 101 -5.99 7.75 -5.13
C HIS A 101 -6.24 6.42 -4.43
N MET A 102 -7.00 6.40 -3.33
CA MET A 102 -7.41 5.15 -2.68
C MET A 102 -8.29 4.30 -3.63
N THR A 103 -9.30 4.88 -4.25
CA THR A 103 -10.19 4.17 -5.18
C THR A 103 -9.43 3.75 -6.46
N GLY A 104 -8.56 4.63 -6.96
CA GLY A 104 -7.69 4.34 -8.09
C GLY A 104 -6.74 3.17 -7.81
N LEU A 105 -6.16 3.12 -6.61
CA LEU A 105 -5.29 2.04 -6.16
C LEU A 105 -6.07 0.73 -5.99
N GLN A 106 -7.26 0.75 -5.36
CA GLN A 106 -8.14 -0.41 -5.26
C GLN A 106 -8.45 -1.00 -6.64
N THR A 107 -8.82 -0.14 -7.60
CA THR A 107 -9.11 -0.56 -8.97
C THR A 107 -7.86 -1.14 -9.63
N ALA A 108 -6.71 -0.49 -9.49
CA ALA A 108 -5.44 -0.95 -10.06
C ALA A 108 -4.98 -2.29 -9.47
N CYS A 109 -5.19 -2.53 -8.17
CA CYS A 109 -4.95 -3.81 -7.52
C CYS A 109 -5.93 -4.88 -8.00
N ALA A 110 -7.21 -4.53 -8.17
CA ALA A 110 -8.24 -5.44 -8.68
C ALA A 110 -7.96 -5.88 -10.14
N ASP A 111 -7.42 -4.99 -10.98
CA ASP A 111 -6.95 -5.31 -12.34
C ASP A 111 -5.83 -6.37 -12.33
N GLN A 112 -5.11 -6.53 -11.22
CA GLN A 112 -4.09 -7.56 -11.02
C GLN A 112 -4.60 -8.79 -10.24
N GLY A 113 -5.92 -8.86 -9.98
CA GLY A 113 -6.56 -9.97 -9.28
C GLY A 113 -6.52 -9.86 -7.74
N VAL A 114 -6.14 -8.72 -7.18
CA VAL A 114 -6.11 -8.46 -5.73
C VAL A 114 -7.25 -7.53 -5.33
N ILE A 115 -8.21 -8.05 -4.57
CA ILE A 115 -9.35 -7.26 -4.08
C ILE A 115 -8.99 -6.63 -2.74
N LEU A 116 -8.86 -5.30 -2.73
CA LEU A 116 -8.70 -4.51 -1.53
C LEU A 116 -10.08 -4.14 -0.97
N ASN A 117 -10.37 -4.57 0.26
CA ASN A 117 -11.49 -4.03 1.02
C ASN A 117 -10.97 -2.93 1.96
N LEU A 118 -10.79 -1.72 1.44
CA LEU A 118 -10.52 -0.55 2.29
C LEU A 118 -11.81 0.14 2.76
N ASN A 119 -12.98 -0.45 2.47
CA ASN A 119 -14.23 -0.17 3.16
C ASN A 119 -14.32 -1.12 4.36
N GLN A 120 -13.74 -0.72 5.48
CA GLN A 120 -14.20 -1.19 6.79
C GLN A 120 -14.90 0.00 7.44
N ASP A 121 -16.13 -0.26 7.89
CA ASP A 121 -17.20 0.67 8.32
C ASP A 121 -16.78 1.96 9.04
#